data_AF-A0A078LWW9-F1
#
_entry.id   AF-A0A078LWW9-F1
#
_cell.length_a   1.000
_cell.length_b   1.000
_cell.length_c   1.000
_cell.angle_alpha   90.00
_cell.angle_beta   90.00
_cell.angle_gamma   90.00
#
_symmetry.space_group_name_H-M   'P 1'
#
loop_
_entity.id
_entity.type
_entity.pdbx_description
1 polymer ?
#
loop_
_entity_poly.entity_id
_entity_poly.type
_entity_poly.pdbx_seq_one_letter_code
_entity_poly.pdbx_strand_id
1 'polypeptide(L)'
;MRFARFVLILQAVIMAGVSLAYWLRPYEMANLNGMLLMESASISHMRVYYGGLQLGLALFLLWSAREPERVRPALVMLMITMLALVLGRLISLWLDGGELVGFDLASLIYRVLAAALAAVAWLLVRKPEEPEPERIEPPTRRLHDEAPKPFQLGTEPLSDEPAAEEPVRPFRRGDSLP
;
A
#
# COMPACT_ATOMS: atom_id res chain seq x y z
N MET A 1 -16.86 -4.21 2.72
CA MET A 1 -16.26 -3.07 1.98
C MET A 1 -16.80 -1.69 2.36
N ARG A 2 -18.13 -1.44 2.40
CA ARG A 2 -18.68 -0.09 2.70
C ARG A 2 -18.24 0.46 4.06
N PHE A 3 -18.26 -0.39 5.10
CA PHE A 3 -17.79 -0.01 6.44
C PHE A 3 -16.33 0.42 6.46
N ALA A 4 -15.43 -0.34 5.84
CA ALA A 4 -14.01 0.02 5.74
C ALA A 4 -13.78 1.35 5.03
N ARG A 5 -14.49 1.61 3.93
CA ARG A 5 -14.44 2.92 3.25
C ARG A 5 -14.95 4.05 4.15
N PHE A 6 -16.04 3.81 4.88
CA PHE A 6 -16.57 4.78 5.84
C PHE A 6 -15.54 5.14 6.91
N VAL A 7 -14.85 4.15 7.49
CA VAL A 7 -13.79 4.38 8.48
C VAL A 7 -12.66 5.24 7.91
N LEU A 8 -12.19 4.93 6.70
CA LEU A 8 -11.14 5.72 6.03
C LEU A 8 -11.59 7.17 5.76
N ILE A 9 -12.82 7.36 5.27
CA ILE A 9 -13.35 8.70 4.96
C ILE A 9 -13.56 9.50 6.25
N LEU A 10 -14.18 8.91 7.27
CA LEU A 10 -14.38 9.54 8.58
C LEU A 10 -13.04 10.00 9.14
N GLN A 11 -12.05 9.11 9.13
CA GLN A 11 -10.70 9.42 9.57
C GLN A 11 -10.07 10.55 8.75
N ALA A 12 -10.19 10.51 7.42
CA ALA A 12 -9.68 11.55 6.54
C ALA A 12 -10.29 12.92 6.86
N VAL A 13 -11.60 12.99 7.11
CA VAL A 13 -12.29 14.24 7.47
C VAL A 13 -11.77 14.79 8.79
N ILE A 14 -11.64 13.94 9.83
CA ILE A 14 -11.10 14.37 11.13
C ILE A 14 -9.67 14.90 10.97
N MET A 15 -8.82 14.17 10.23
CA MET A 15 -7.44 14.56 9.98
C MET A 15 -7.33 15.86 9.19
N ALA A 16 -8.16 16.07 8.16
CA ALA A 16 -8.21 17.32 7.40
C ALA A 16 -8.71 18.50 8.25
N GLY A 17 -9.72 18.30 9.10
CA GLY A 17 -10.23 19.31 10.01
C GLY A 17 -9.18 19.75 11.04
N VAL A 18 -8.50 18.80 11.67
CA VAL A 18 -7.39 19.07 12.61
C VAL A 18 -6.23 19.75 11.90
N SER A 19 -5.87 19.29 10.70
CA SER A 19 -4.83 19.91 9.87
C SER A 19 -5.12 21.39 9.61
N LEU A 20 -6.34 21.70 9.17
CA LEU A 20 -6.76 23.07 8.89
C LEU A 20 -6.74 23.93 10.15
N ALA A 21 -7.13 23.37 11.29
CA ALA A 21 -7.05 24.04 12.59
C ALA A 21 -5.60 24.42 12.94
N TYR A 22 -4.62 23.53 12.72
CA TYR A 22 -3.19 23.83 12.93
C TYR A 22 -2.63 24.88 11.95
N TRP A 23 -3.16 24.97 10.74
CA TRP A 23 -2.78 26.02 9.80
C TRP A 23 -3.32 27.39 10.18
N LEU A 24 -4.61 27.46 10.49
CA LEU A 24 -5.31 28.71 10.77
C LEU A 24 -5.04 29.24 12.19
N ARG A 25 -4.97 28.34 13.18
CA ARG A 25 -4.86 28.67 14.61
C ARG A 25 -3.72 27.92 15.31
N PRO A 26 -2.45 28.05 14.86
CA PRO A 26 -1.33 27.28 15.38
C PRO A 26 -1.07 27.51 16.88
N TYR A 27 -1.22 28.75 17.37
CA TYR A 27 -0.98 29.09 18.78
C TYR A 27 -2.00 28.46 19.72
N GLU A 28 -3.29 28.57 19.38
CA GLU A 28 -4.37 28.00 20.19
C GLU A 28 -4.21 26.48 20.26
N MET A 29 -3.93 25.85 19.12
CA MET A 29 -3.76 24.39 19.05
C MET A 29 -2.48 23.92 19.77
N ALA A 30 -1.38 24.69 19.70
CA ALA A 30 -0.18 24.38 20.47
C ALA A 30 -0.44 24.50 21.98
N ASN A 31 -1.14 25.55 22.41
CA ASN A 31 -1.48 25.78 23.81
C ASN A 31 -2.41 24.68 24.37
N LEU A 32 -3.32 24.11 23.55
CA LEU A 32 -4.12 22.95 23.95
C LEU A 32 -3.26 21.72 24.30
N ASN A 33 -2.07 21.59 23.71
CA ASN A 33 -1.11 20.53 24.01
C ASN A 33 -0.07 20.99 25.07
N GLY A 34 -0.30 22.11 25.76
CA GLY A 34 0.62 22.67 26.74
C GLY A 34 1.90 23.26 26.13
N MET A 35 1.95 23.47 24.81
CA MET A 35 3.12 24.00 24.12
C MET A 35 3.02 25.52 23.94
N LEU A 36 4.12 26.22 24.20
CA LEU A 36 4.28 27.64 23.93
C LEU A 36 5.19 27.85 22.71
N LEU A 37 4.64 28.43 21.65
CA LEU A 37 5.40 28.74 20.43
C LEU A 37 6.11 30.08 20.62
N MET A 38 7.42 30.04 20.87
CA MET A 38 8.23 31.23 21.12
C MET A 38 8.73 31.92 19.84
N GLU A 39 9.07 31.14 18.82
CA GLU A 39 9.65 31.67 17.58
C GLU A 39 8.74 31.46 16.37
N SER A 40 8.91 32.31 15.34
CA SER A 40 8.23 32.16 14.06
C SER A 40 8.57 30.83 13.37
N ALA A 41 9.79 30.32 13.59
CA ALA A 41 10.21 28.99 13.16
C ALA A 41 9.37 27.87 13.80
N SER A 42 9.06 27.96 15.10
CA SER A 42 8.22 26.99 15.81
C SER A 42 6.81 26.94 15.23
N ILE A 43 6.25 28.09 14.84
CA ILE A 43 4.93 28.17 14.17
C ILE A 43 4.98 27.50 12.81
N SER A 44 6.03 27.76 12.03
CA SER A 44 6.23 27.13 10.74
C SER A 44 6.31 25.60 10.87
N HIS A 45 7.10 25.10 11.83
CA HIS A 45 7.21 23.68 12.13
C HIS A 45 5.85 23.08 12.52
N MET A 46 5.07 23.80 13.34
CA MET A 46 3.73 23.37 13.72
C MET A 46 2.83 23.18 12.50
N ARG A 47 2.84 24.14 11.58
CA ARG A 47 2.04 24.09 10.35
C ARG A 47 2.50 22.98 9.40
N VAL A 48 3.80 22.70 9.33
CA VAL A 48 4.34 21.65 8.46
C VAL A 48 4.01 20.26 9.02
N TYR A 49 4.32 20.01 10.29
CA TYR A 49 4.21 18.67 10.89
C TYR A 49 2.82 18.34 11.42
N TYR A 50 2.10 19.29 12.02
CA TYR A 50 0.75 19.03 12.54
C TYR A 50 -0.34 19.40 11.54
N GLY A 51 -0.06 20.36 10.66
CA GLY A 51 -0.93 20.72 9.54
C GLY A 51 -0.66 19.85 8.31
N GLY A 52 0.48 20.07 7.65
CA GLY A 52 0.80 19.52 6.33
C GLY A 52 0.86 18.00 6.29
N LEU A 53 1.59 17.36 7.22
CA LEU A 53 1.67 15.90 7.30
C LEU A 53 0.28 15.27 7.52
N GLN A 54 -0.50 15.84 8.43
CA GLN A 54 -1.86 15.39 8.73
C GLN A 54 -2.79 15.53 7.51
N LEU A 55 -2.63 16.60 6.72
CA LEU A 55 -3.35 16.78 5.47
C LEU A 55 -2.95 15.75 4.42
N GLY A 56 -1.65 15.49 4.27
CA GLY A 56 -1.14 14.50 3.32
C GLY A 56 -1.69 13.11 3.60
N LEU A 57 -1.72 12.71 4.87
CA LEU A 57 -2.34 11.45 5.27
C LEU A 57 -3.86 11.44 5.01
N ALA A 58 -4.57 12.53 5.30
CA ALA A 58 -6.00 12.63 5.02
C ALA A 58 -6.31 12.45 3.52
N LEU A 59 -5.52 13.10 2.65
CA LEU A 59 -5.63 12.99 1.20
C LEU A 59 -5.32 11.58 0.72
N PHE A 60 -4.30 10.93 1.28
CA PHE A 60 -3.97 9.53 1.00
C PHE A 60 -5.15 8.62 1.35
N LEU A 61 -5.74 8.74 2.54
CA LEU A 61 -6.87 7.92 2.95
C LEU A 61 -8.10 8.14 2.04
N LEU A 62 -8.38 9.39 1.66
CA LEU A 62 -9.48 9.72 0.75
C LEU A 62 -9.26 9.16 -0.67
N TRP A 63 -8.00 9.17 -1.14
CA TRP A 63 -7.61 8.55 -2.40
C TRP A 63 -7.75 7.02 -2.34
N SER A 64 -7.22 6.39 -1.29
CA SER A 64 -7.32 4.94 -1.10
C SER A 64 -8.75 4.44 -0.92
N ALA A 65 -9.65 5.26 -0.38
CA ALA A 65 -11.06 4.89 -0.21
C ALA A 65 -11.81 4.69 -1.54
N ARG A 66 -11.30 5.22 -2.65
CA ARG A 66 -11.94 5.12 -3.98
C ARG A 66 -11.87 3.72 -4.58
N GLU A 67 -10.76 3.02 -4.39
CA GLU A 67 -10.52 1.71 -4.99
C GLU A 67 -10.51 0.61 -3.93
N PRO A 68 -11.26 -0.50 -4.11
CA PRO A 68 -11.36 -1.56 -3.11
C PRO A 68 -10.02 -2.23 -2.81
N GLU A 69 -9.12 -2.31 -3.80
CA GLU A 69 -7.77 -2.89 -3.65
C GLU A 69 -6.88 -2.08 -2.70
N ARG A 70 -7.04 -0.75 -2.69
CA ARG A 70 -6.25 0.17 -1.86
C ARG A 70 -6.77 0.32 -0.44
N VAL A 71 -8.04 -0.01 -0.19
CA VAL A 71 -8.67 0.13 1.13
C VAL A 71 -7.93 -0.69 2.19
N ARG A 72 -7.58 -1.93 1.88
CA ARG A 72 -6.93 -2.82 2.84
C ARG A 72 -5.53 -2.35 3.25
N PRO A 73 -4.58 -2.05 2.34
CA PRO A 73 -3.28 -1.51 2.74
C PRO A 73 -3.41 -0.14 3.44
N ALA A 74 -4.39 0.69 3.06
CA ALA A 74 -4.63 1.96 3.74
C ALA A 74 -5.08 1.79 5.20
N LEU A 75 -5.92 0.78 5.49
CA LEU A 75 -6.29 0.45 6.88
C LEU A 75 -5.09 -0.03 7.71
N VAL A 76 -4.20 -0.83 7.12
CA VAL A 76 -2.98 -1.27 7.81
C VAL A 76 -2.07 -0.08 8.10
N MET A 77 -1.86 0.80 7.11
CA MET A 77 -1.09 2.03 7.30
C MET A 77 -1.70 2.88 8.42
N LEU A 78 -3.01 3.14 8.37
CA LEU A 78 -3.71 3.91 9.40
C LEU A 78 -3.53 3.31 10.80
N MET A 79 -3.68 1.99 10.92
CA MET A 79 -3.50 1.27 12.18
C MET A 79 -2.05 1.43 12.70
N ILE A 80 -1.05 1.20 11.86
CA ILE A 80 0.37 1.34 12.23
C ILE A 80 0.66 2.78 12.66
N THR A 81 0.20 3.78 11.91
CA THR A 81 0.42 5.19 12.24
C THR A 81 -0.19 5.54 13.60
N MET A 82 -1.44 5.15 13.84
CA MET A 82 -2.11 5.47 15.12
C MET A 82 -1.43 4.77 16.30
N LEU A 83 -1.05 3.50 16.15
CA LEU A 83 -0.34 2.76 17.19
C LEU A 83 1.05 3.33 17.44
N ALA A 84 1.79 3.71 16.40
CA ALA A 84 3.10 4.36 16.55
C ALA A 84 2.98 5.69 17.32
N LEU A 85 1.95 6.48 17.06
CA LEU A 85 1.68 7.73 17.77
C LEU A 85 1.26 7.50 19.24
N VAL A 86 0.52 6.43 19.52
CA VAL A 86 0.18 6.01 20.89
C VAL A 86 1.45 5.59 21.62
N LEU A 87 2.25 4.70 21.03
CA LEU A 87 3.50 4.23 21.60
C LEU A 87 4.49 5.38 21.85
N GLY A 88 4.65 6.28 20.88
CA GLY A 88 5.49 7.47 21.04
C GLY A 88 5.06 8.31 22.25
N ARG A 89 3.76 8.51 22.45
CA ARG A 89 3.24 9.24 23.63
C ARG A 89 3.49 8.48 24.93
N LEU A 90 3.31 7.15 24.95
CA LEU A 90 3.58 6.34 26.15
C LEU A 90 5.07 6.33 26.52
N ILE A 91 5.96 6.26 25.53
CA ILE A 91 7.41 6.34 25.75
C ILE A 91 7.79 7.72 26.29
N SER A 92 7.27 8.81 25.71
CA SER A 92 7.50 10.16 26.24
C SER A 92 6.98 10.30 27.68
N LEU A 93 5.78 9.79 27.98
CA LEU A 93 5.23 9.81 29.33
C LEU A 93 6.14 9.09 30.34
N TRP A 94 6.71 7.95 29.92
CA TRP A 94 7.62 7.17 30.75
C TRP A 94 8.96 7.87 30.99
N LEU A 95 9.50 8.56 29.97
CA LEU A 95 10.76 9.29 30.08
C LEU A 95 10.63 10.60 30.86
N ASP A 96 9.55 11.35 30.60
CA ASP A 96 9.34 12.70 31.12
C ASP A 96 8.64 12.70 32.50
N GLY A 97 8.13 11.53 32.94
CA GLY A 97 7.39 11.40 34.21
C GLY A 97 6.09 12.22 34.25
N GLY A 98 5.54 12.54 33.08
CA GLY A 98 4.39 13.45 32.95
C GLY A 98 3.04 12.82 33.32
N GLU A 99 2.00 13.65 33.29
CA GLU A 99 0.61 13.22 33.48
C GLU A 99 -0.21 13.41 32.19
N LEU A 100 -1.14 12.49 31.95
CA LEU A 100 -2.09 12.57 30.83
C LEU A 100 -3.34 13.34 31.28
N VAL A 101 -3.41 14.64 30.99
CA VAL A 101 -4.55 15.48 31.40
C VAL A 101 -5.13 16.22 30.19
N GLY A 102 -6.46 16.39 30.20
CA GLY A 102 -7.18 17.21 29.22
C GLY A 102 -7.05 16.70 27.78
N PHE A 103 -6.54 17.56 26.90
CA PHE A 103 -6.44 17.29 25.46
C PHE A 103 -5.55 16.10 25.13
N ASP A 104 -4.48 15.89 25.90
CA ASP A 104 -3.54 14.79 25.67
C ASP A 104 -4.17 13.42 25.94
N LEU A 105 -4.95 13.30 27.01
CA LEU A 105 -5.73 12.09 27.31
C LEU A 105 -6.80 11.86 26.23
N ALA A 106 -7.55 12.90 25.87
CA ALA A 106 -8.58 12.80 24.84
C ALA A 106 -8.01 12.38 23.47
N SER A 107 -6.87 12.98 23.09
CA SER A 107 -6.13 12.66 21.87
C SER A 107 -5.60 11.22 21.89
N LEU A 108 -5.10 10.74 23.02
CA LEU A 108 -4.63 9.36 23.19
C LEU A 108 -5.78 8.36 23.03
N ILE A 109 -6.90 8.59 23.72
CA ILE A 109 -8.11 7.75 23.63
C ILE A 109 -8.60 7.71 22.18
N TYR A 110 -8.69 8.86 21.53
CA TYR A 110 -9.08 8.94 20.11
C TYR A 110 -8.17 8.09 19.22
N ARG A 111 -6.83 8.17 19.37
CA ARG A 111 -5.89 7.38 18.57
C ARG A 111 -6.07 5.88 18.78
N VAL A 112 -6.29 5.44 20.03
CA VAL A 112 -6.56 4.03 20.36
C VAL A 112 -7.86 3.57 19.71
N LEU A 113 -8.94 4.36 19.81
CA LEU A 113 -10.23 4.05 19.19
C LEU A 113 -10.12 4.01 17.66
N ALA A 114 -9.40 4.95 17.05
CA ALA A 114 -9.16 4.99 15.61
C ALA A 114 -8.37 3.75 15.15
N ALA A 115 -7.33 3.34 15.88
CA ALA A 115 -6.56 2.13 15.60
C ALA A 115 -7.44 0.87 15.72
N ALA A 116 -8.24 0.77 16.79
CA ALA A 116 -9.15 -0.35 17.00
C ALA A 116 -10.21 -0.43 15.90
N LEU A 117 -10.79 0.71 15.50
CA LEU A 117 -11.78 0.77 14.43
C LEU A 117 -11.17 0.36 13.08
N ALA A 118 -9.93 0.79 12.79
CA ALA A 118 -9.20 0.38 11.60
C ALA A 118 -8.89 -1.12 11.61
N ALA A 119 -8.50 -1.69 12.75
CA ALA A 119 -8.25 -3.12 12.93
C ALA A 119 -9.53 -3.95 12.70
N VAL A 120 -10.65 -3.55 13.30
CA VAL A 120 -11.97 -4.18 13.09
C VAL A 120 -12.37 -4.09 11.62
N ALA A 121 -12.23 -2.93 11.00
CA ALA A 121 -12.53 -2.76 9.58
C ALA A 121 -11.65 -3.64 8.69
N TRP A 122 -10.38 -3.82 9.04
CA TRP A 122 -9.45 -4.69 8.32
C TRP A 122 -9.83 -6.16 8.45
N LEU A 123 -10.19 -6.63 9.66
CA LEU A 123 -10.65 -8.00 9.90
C LEU A 123 -11.95 -8.33 9.15
N LEU A 124 -12.85 -7.35 9.01
CA LEU A 124 -14.10 -7.50 8.26
C LEU A 124 -13.91 -7.52 6.74
N VAL A 125 -12.76 -7.03 6.23
CA VAL A 125 -12.40 -7.11 4.82
C VAL A 125 -11.61 -8.41 4.60
N ARG A 126 -12.34 -9.54 4.55
CA ARG A 126 -11.77 -10.84 4.13
C ARG A 126 -11.23 -10.73 2.70
N LYS A 127 -10.06 -11.33 2.42
CA LYS A 127 -9.54 -11.48 1.05
C LYS A 127 -10.60 -12.22 0.22
N PRO A 128 -10.94 -11.80 -1.01
CA PRO A 128 -11.31 -12.78 -2.01
C PRO A 128 -10.15 -13.76 -2.08
N GLU A 129 -10.41 -15.05 -1.90
CA GLU A 129 -9.44 -16.07 -2.29
C GLU A 129 -9.05 -15.74 -3.73
N GLU A 130 -7.76 -15.45 -3.95
CA GLU A 130 -7.21 -15.38 -5.29
C GLU A 130 -7.60 -16.74 -5.91
N PRO A 131 -8.44 -16.77 -6.96
CA PRO A 131 -8.81 -18.04 -7.56
C PRO A 131 -7.50 -18.73 -7.89
N GLU A 132 -7.28 -19.88 -7.25
CA GLU A 132 -6.10 -20.72 -7.46
C GLU A 132 -5.91 -20.78 -8.98
N PRO A 133 -4.74 -20.37 -9.51
CA PRO A 133 -4.56 -20.23 -10.95
C PRO A 133 -5.00 -21.55 -11.55
N GLU A 134 -6.10 -21.51 -12.30
CA GLU A 134 -6.79 -22.70 -12.80
C GLU A 134 -5.69 -23.57 -13.40
N ARG A 135 -5.37 -24.67 -12.71
CA ARG A 135 -4.29 -25.55 -13.13
C ARG A 135 -4.75 -26.07 -14.46
N ILE A 136 -4.26 -25.48 -15.55
CA ILE A 136 -4.59 -25.92 -16.90
C ILE A 136 -4.13 -27.36 -16.94
N GLU A 137 -5.09 -28.28 -16.78
CA GLU A 137 -4.80 -29.70 -16.94
C GLU A 137 -4.26 -29.82 -18.36
N PRO A 138 -3.02 -30.35 -18.54
CA PRO A 138 -2.51 -30.57 -19.88
C PRO A 138 -3.58 -31.38 -20.63
N PRO A 139 -3.92 -31.02 -21.87
CA PRO A 139 -5.04 -31.64 -22.58
C PRO A 139 -4.88 -33.15 -22.57
N THR A 140 -5.67 -33.83 -21.73
CA THR A 140 -5.65 -35.30 -21.58
C THR A 140 -6.27 -35.97 -22.80
N ARG A 141 -6.95 -35.19 -23.65
CA ARG A 141 -7.42 -35.64 -24.96
C ARG A 141 -6.25 -35.72 -25.94
N ARG A 142 -5.70 -36.91 -26.09
CA ARG A 142 -4.96 -37.27 -27.31
C ARG A 142 -5.88 -36.95 -28.50
N LEU A 143 -5.47 -36.01 -29.36
CA LEU A 143 -6.25 -35.66 -30.56
C LEU A 143 -6.32 -36.82 -31.57
N HIS A 144 -5.47 -37.83 -31.42
CA HIS A 144 -5.46 -39.01 -32.28
C HIS A 144 -5.12 -40.29 -31.48
N ASP A 145 -5.90 -41.35 -31.71
CA ASP A 145 -5.62 -42.76 -31.31
C ASP A 145 -4.51 -43.39 -32.17
N GLU A 146 -3.52 -42.61 -32.60
CA GLU A 146 -2.40 -43.15 -33.35
C GLU A 146 -1.38 -43.72 -32.36
N ALA A 147 -1.00 -44.98 -32.53
CA ALA A 147 0.05 -45.59 -31.73
C ALA A 147 1.33 -44.73 -31.83
N PRO A 148 2.02 -44.45 -30.72
CA PRO A 148 3.23 -43.63 -30.75
C PRO A 148 4.21 -44.26 -31.73
N LYS A 149 4.54 -43.54 -32.80
CA LYS A 149 5.55 -43.99 -33.77
C LYS A 149 6.84 -44.23 -32.98
N PRO A 150 7.49 -45.39 -33.12
CA PRO A 150 8.76 -45.64 -32.44
C PRO A 150 9.75 -44.55 -32.87
N PHE A 151 10.52 -44.05 -31.92
CA PHE A 151 11.53 -43.05 -32.22
C PHE A 151 12.46 -43.63 -33.30
N GLN A 152 12.55 -42.95 -34.43
CA GLN A 152 13.52 -43.29 -35.45
C GLN A 152 14.78 -42.50 -35.08
N LEU A 153 15.74 -43.18 -34.45
CA LEU A 153 17.13 -42.74 -34.48
C LEU A 153 17.47 -42.55 -35.96
N GLY A 154 17.82 -41.32 -36.36
CA GLY A 154 18.15 -41.01 -37.74
C GLY A 154 19.20 -41.97 -38.27
N THR A 155 18.77 -42.92 -39.09
CA THR A 155 19.65 -43.80 -39.88
C THR A 155 19.89 -43.17 -41.24
N GLU A 156 20.09 -41.86 -41.28
CA GLU A 156 20.71 -41.25 -42.44
C GLU A 156 22.20 -41.47 -42.28
N PRO A 157 22.89 -42.17 -43.19
CA PRO A 157 24.33 -42.06 -43.24
C PRO A 157 24.62 -40.57 -43.44
N LEU A 158 25.53 -40.02 -42.64
CA LEU A 158 26.16 -38.73 -42.94
C LEU A 158 26.64 -38.83 -44.39
N SER A 159 25.91 -38.23 -45.32
CA SER A 159 26.40 -38.02 -46.66
C SER A 159 27.57 -37.06 -46.50
N ASP A 160 28.79 -37.59 -46.65
CA ASP A 160 30.03 -36.83 -46.84
C ASP A 160 30.01 -36.07 -48.19
N GLU A 161 28.90 -35.44 -48.53
CA GLU A 161 28.90 -34.37 -49.52
C GLU A 161 29.11 -33.08 -48.75
N PRO A 162 30.20 -32.33 -49.01
CA PRO A 162 30.33 -30.99 -48.44
C PRO A 162 29.16 -30.18 -48.99
N ALA A 163 28.15 -29.94 -48.14
CA ALA A 163 27.13 -28.97 -48.39
C ALA A 163 27.87 -27.68 -48.76
N ALA A 164 27.69 -27.23 -50.00
CA ALA A 164 28.28 -25.99 -50.46
C ALA A 164 27.91 -24.90 -49.45
N GLU A 165 28.91 -24.38 -48.73
CA GLU A 165 28.73 -23.29 -47.78
C GLU A 165 28.24 -22.08 -48.57
N GLU A 166 26.92 -21.90 -48.64
CA GLU A 166 26.37 -20.60 -48.99
C GLU A 166 26.80 -19.64 -47.88
N PRO A 167 27.54 -18.56 -48.20
CA PRO A 167 28.00 -17.63 -47.19
C PRO A 167 26.77 -16.98 -46.55
N VAL A 168 26.55 -17.31 -45.27
CA VAL A 168 25.48 -16.74 -44.45
C VAL A 168 25.56 -15.22 -44.53
N ARG A 169 24.67 -14.61 -45.31
CA ARG A 169 24.60 -13.15 -45.39
C ARG A 169 23.99 -12.64 -44.08
N PRO A 170 24.63 -11.68 -43.39
CA PRO A 170 24.06 -11.12 -42.17
C PRO A 170 22.76 -10.39 -42.51
N PHE A 171 21.70 -10.74 -41.78
CA PHE A 171 20.36 -10.20 -41.94
C PHE A 171 20.39 -8.66 -41.83
N ARG A 172 20.03 -7.95 -42.90
CA ARG A 172 19.89 -6.49 -42.87
C ARG A 172 18.44 -6.14 -42.64
N ARG A 173 18.22 -5.17 -41.76
CA ARG A 173 16.88 -4.67 -41.42
C ARG A 173 16.23 -4.08 -42.67
N GLY A 174 15.30 -4.82 -43.28
CA GLY A 174 14.64 -4.43 -44.53
C GLY A 174 14.23 -5.61 -45.43
N ASP A 175 14.71 -6.82 -45.18
CA ASP A 175 14.33 -7.99 -45.98
C ASP A 175 12.86 -8.38 -45.69
N SER A 176 12.04 -8.34 -46.74
CA SER A 176 10.62 -8.75 -46.68
C SER A 176 10.53 -10.27 -46.62
N LEU A 177 9.84 -10.79 -45.61
CA LEU A 177 9.52 -12.21 -45.47
C LEU A 177 8.61 -12.66 -46.63
N PRO A 178 8.77 -13.90 -47.14
CA PRO A 178 7.92 -14.45 -48.20
C PRO A 178 6.47 -14.66 -47.76
#